data_AF-A0A847YSV2-F1
#
_entry.id   AF-A0A847YSV2-F1
#
_cell.length_a   1.000
_cell.length_b   1.000
_cell.length_c   1.000
_cell.angle_alpha   90.00
_cell.angle_beta   90.00
_cell.angle_gamma   90.00
#
_symmetry.space_group_name_H-M   'P 1'
#
loop_
_entity.id
_entity.type
_entity.pdbx_description
1 polymer ?
#
loop_
_entity_poly.entity_id
_entity_poly.type
_entity_poly.pdbx_seq_one_letter_code
_entity_poly.pdbx_strand_id
1 'polypeptide(L)'
;MGGDMNITADDIKRISDYLECDPNDRTRIPVVRSPSDPDQFMLTITRPCFFLDLHTLECNIYDVRPEACRQYPWDLLAVRGCNLIDVFMCPSALKQLEDHIRSSRCPSDTFPEE
;
A
#
# COMPACT_ATOMS: atom_id res chain seq x y z
N MET A 1 -8.39 -14.38 -2.24
CA MET A 1 -7.08 -14.04 -2.84
C MET A 1 -6.93 -12.54 -2.71
N GLY A 2 -5.77 -12.06 -2.22
CA GLY A 2 -5.52 -10.65 -1.94
C GLY A 2 -5.75 -9.79 -3.19
N GLY A 3 -6.25 -8.58 -2.98
CA GLY A 3 -6.58 -7.65 -4.04
C GLY A 3 -5.44 -7.37 -4.99
N ASP A 4 -5.78 -7.03 -6.23
CA ASP A 4 -4.79 -6.57 -7.17
C ASP A 4 -4.69 -5.05 -7.03
N MET A 5 -3.51 -4.55 -6.64
CA MET A 5 -3.27 -3.12 -6.56
C MET A 5 -2.79 -2.63 -7.92
N ASN A 6 -3.60 -1.82 -8.59
CA ASN A 6 -3.25 -1.31 -9.92
C ASN A 6 -2.15 -0.24 -9.83
N ILE A 7 -1.16 -0.33 -10.70
CA ILE A 7 -0.07 0.62 -10.86
C ILE A 7 0.24 0.86 -12.35
N THR A 8 0.87 2.00 -12.64
CA THR A 8 1.23 2.38 -14.02
C THR A 8 2.68 2.01 -14.36
N ALA A 9 3.03 2.02 -15.65
CA ALA A 9 4.41 1.86 -16.09
C ALA A 9 5.34 2.94 -15.51
N ASP A 10 4.83 4.16 -15.30
CA ASP A 10 5.58 5.26 -14.69
C ASP A 10 5.84 5.03 -13.19
N ASP A 11 4.92 4.38 -12.49
CA ASP A 11 5.17 3.94 -11.10
C ASP A 11 6.29 2.90 -11.05
N ILE A 12 6.27 1.91 -11.94
CA ILE A 12 7.32 0.87 -12.01
C ILE A 12 8.67 1.52 -12.25
N LYS A 13 8.74 2.48 -13.18
CA LYS A 13 9.99 3.19 -13.48
C LYS A 13 10.51 3.98 -12.28
N ARG A 14 9.63 4.70 -11.57
CA ARG A 14 10.02 5.43 -10.35
C ARG A 14 10.53 4.49 -9.26
N ILE A 15 9.91 3.33 -9.10
CA ILE A 15 10.32 2.32 -8.12
C ILE A 15 11.66 1.68 -8.53
N SER A 16 11.85 1.36 -9.82
CA SER A 16 13.08 0.75 -10.31
C SER A 16 14.27 1.69 -10.19
N ASP A 17 14.07 2.97 -10.48
CA ASP A 17 15.10 4.00 -10.35
C ASP A 17 15.49 4.17 -8.86
N TYR A 18 14.53 4.10 -7.94
CA TYR A 18 14.78 4.19 -6.49
C TYR A 18 15.48 2.93 -5.92
N LEU A 19 15.09 1.75 -6.38
CA LEU A 19 15.66 0.46 -5.94
C LEU A 19 16.96 0.08 -6.66
N GLU A 20 17.41 0.92 -7.60
CA GLU A 20 18.57 0.68 -8.47
C GLU A 20 18.50 -0.70 -9.16
N CYS A 21 17.31 -1.07 -9.66
CA CYS A 21 17.08 -2.36 -10.30
C CYS A 21 16.48 -2.21 -11.71
N ASP A 22 16.44 -3.31 -12.47
CA ASP A 22 15.79 -3.33 -13.77
C ASP A 22 14.26 -3.24 -13.60
N PRO A 23 13.54 -2.39 -14.37
CA PRO A 23 12.09 -2.24 -14.25
C PRO A 23 11.30 -3.52 -14.58
N ASN A 24 11.92 -4.49 -15.27
CA ASN A 24 11.34 -5.81 -15.52
C ASN A 24 11.76 -6.86 -14.48
N ASP A 25 12.58 -6.53 -13.48
CA ASP A 25 12.96 -7.42 -12.40
C ASP A 25 11.76 -7.72 -11.48
N ARG A 26 11.05 -8.80 -11.82
CA ARG A 26 9.88 -9.29 -11.07
C ARG A 26 10.23 -9.83 -9.68
N THR A 27 11.52 -10.06 -9.40
CA THR A 27 11.97 -10.48 -8.07
C THR A 27 12.01 -9.31 -7.10
N ARG A 28 12.26 -8.08 -7.59
CA ARG A 28 12.26 -6.85 -6.79
C ARG A 28 10.97 -6.05 -6.89
N ILE A 29 10.27 -6.16 -8.02
CA ILE A 29 9.00 -5.45 -8.25
C ILE A 29 7.96 -6.50 -8.67
N PRO A 30 7.22 -7.11 -7.72
CA PRO A 30 6.31 -8.23 -8.00
C PRO A 30 5.03 -7.77 -8.68
N VAL A 31 5.12 -7.49 -9.98
CA VAL A 31 4.03 -6.94 -10.79
C VAL A 31 3.61 -7.91 -11.90
N VAL A 32 2.31 -8.11 -12.05
CA VAL A 32 1.67 -8.91 -13.12
C VAL A 32 1.03 -7.95 -14.11
N ARG A 33 1.09 -8.24 -15.41
CA ARG A 33 0.41 -7.42 -16.42
C ARG A 33 -1.10 -7.67 -16.37
N SER A 34 -1.91 -6.62 -16.43
CA SER A 34 -3.36 -6.77 -16.47
C SER A 34 -3.80 -7.51 -17.74
N PRO A 35 -4.76 -8.46 -17.64
CA PRO A 35 -5.31 -9.14 -18.81
C PRO A 35 -6.24 -8.24 -19.63
N SER A 36 -6.77 -7.17 -19.03
CA SER A 36 -7.74 -6.28 -19.65
C SER A 36 -7.12 -5.01 -20.25
N ASP A 37 -5.98 -4.57 -19.72
CA ASP A 37 -5.29 -3.36 -20.15
C ASP A 37 -3.77 -3.62 -20.29
N PRO A 38 -3.20 -3.50 -21.51
CA PRO A 38 -1.77 -3.74 -21.73
C PRO A 38 -0.86 -2.73 -21.01
N ASP A 39 -1.34 -1.54 -20.66
CA ASP A 39 -0.55 -0.46 -20.07
C ASP A 39 -0.69 -0.40 -18.54
N GLN A 40 -1.57 -1.25 -17.97
CA GLN A 40 -1.77 -1.37 -16.53
C GLN A 40 -1.07 -2.60 -15.98
N PHE A 41 -0.39 -2.41 -14.86
CA PHE A 41 0.24 -3.48 -14.09
C PHE A 41 -0.45 -3.62 -12.74
N MET A 42 -0.39 -4.82 -12.19
CA MET A 42 -1.04 -5.20 -10.95
C MET A 42 0.05 -5.67 -10.00
N LEU A 43 0.23 -4.97 -8.89
CA LEU A 43 1.10 -5.41 -7.81
C LEU A 43 0.49 -6.65 -7.17
N THR A 44 1.30 -7.68 -7.05
CA THR A 44 0.95 -8.91 -6.34
C THR A 44 0.93 -8.60 -4.85
N ILE A 45 -0.26 -8.55 -4.25
CA ILE A 45 -0.37 -8.35 -2.80
C ILE A 45 0.01 -9.65 -2.10
N THR A 46 1.24 -9.69 -1.57
CA THR A 46 1.72 -10.71 -0.65
C THR A 46 1.41 -10.33 0.80
N ARG A 47 1.34 -11.33 1.68
CA ARG A 47 1.27 -11.14 3.13
C ARG A 47 2.52 -11.75 3.78
N PRO A 48 3.35 -10.95 4.47
CA PRO A 48 3.34 -9.48 4.55
C PRO A 48 3.65 -8.81 3.19
N CYS A 49 3.43 -7.49 3.10
CA CYS A 49 3.68 -6.71 1.88
C CYS A 49 5.15 -6.89 1.46
N PHE A 50 5.39 -7.15 0.17
CA PHE A 50 6.73 -7.38 -0.37
C PHE A 50 7.71 -6.23 -0.07
N PHE A 51 7.22 -4.99 -0.06
CA PHE A 51 8.05 -3.82 0.18
C PHE A 51 8.19 -3.45 1.67
N LEU A 52 7.59 -4.22 2.58
CA LEU A 52 7.71 -4.00 4.01
C LEU A 52 8.95 -4.73 4.53
N ASP A 53 9.89 -4.00 5.11
CA ASP A 53 10.96 -4.60 5.89
C ASP A 53 10.38 -5.06 7.24
N LEU A 54 10.49 -6.36 7.53
CA LEU A 54 9.92 -6.95 8.74
C LEU A 54 10.72 -6.64 10.01
N HIS A 55 11.96 -6.19 9.87
CA HIS A 55 12.81 -5.83 11.00
C HIS A 55 12.56 -4.39 11.46
N THR A 56 12.47 -3.46 10.52
CA THR A 56 12.23 -2.03 10.83
C THR A 56 10.75 -1.66 10.80
N LEU A 57 9.89 -2.50 10.20
CA LEU A 57 8.49 -2.21 9.88
C LEU A 57 8.33 -0.99 8.97
N GLU A 58 9.37 -0.66 8.21
CA GLU A 58 9.37 0.46 7.25
C GLU A 58 9.15 -0.04 5.82
N CYS A 59 8.58 0.83 4.99
CA CYS A 59 8.38 0.51 3.58
C CYS A 59 9.60 0.94 2.78
N ASN A 60 10.23 -0.01 2.08
CA ASN A 60 11.42 0.23 1.26
C ASN A 60 11.19 1.27 0.16
N ILE A 61 9.95 1.45 -0.30
CA ILE A 61 9.60 2.38 -1.37
C ILE A 61 8.80 3.58 -0.88
N TYR A 62 8.88 3.93 0.42
CA TYR A 62 8.00 4.91 1.07
C TYR A 62 7.90 6.25 0.31
N ASP A 63 9.01 6.77 -0.20
CA ASP A 63 9.05 8.07 -0.89
C ASP A 63 8.47 8.02 -2.30
N VAL A 64 8.59 6.87 -2.97
CA VAL A 64 8.15 6.64 -4.35
C VAL A 64 6.87 5.79 -4.44
N ARG A 65 6.12 5.67 -3.34
CA ARG A 65 4.90 4.87 -3.27
C ARG A 65 3.92 5.22 -4.40
N PRO A 66 3.39 4.21 -5.12
CA PRO A 66 2.37 4.44 -6.14
C PRO A 66 1.07 4.96 -5.52
N GLU A 67 0.23 5.58 -6.33
CA GLU A 67 -1.02 6.20 -5.86
C GLU A 67 -1.92 5.20 -5.11
N ALA A 68 -2.02 3.98 -5.63
CA ALA A 68 -2.79 2.92 -4.98
C ALA A 68 -2.23 2.51 -3.60
N CYS A 69 -0.90 2.60 -3.37
CA CYS A 69 -0.32 2.43 -2.03
C CYS A 69 -0.63 3.61 -1.09
N ARG A 70 -0.79 4.82 -1.62
CA ARG A 70 -1.10 6.02 -0.82
C ARG A 70 -2.56 6.03 -0.37
N GLN A 71 -3.46 5.51 -1.21
CA GLN A 71 -4.88 5.37 -0.91
C GLN A 71 -5.20 4.14 -0.04
N TYR A 72 -4.23 3.26 0.19
CA TYR A 72 -4.35 2.16 1.15
C TYR A 72 -4.48 2.72 2.59
N PRO A 73 -5.50 2.31 3.37
CA PRO A 73 -6.22 1.05 3.22
C PRO A 73 -7.60 1.13 2.54
N TRP A 74 -8.12 2.33 2.28
CA TRP A 74 -9.54 2.55 1.96
C TRP A 74 -10.01 1.91 0.66
N ASP A 75 -9.27 2.11 -0.44
CA ASP A 75 -9.68 1.60 -1.75
C ASP A 75 -9.59 0.07 -1.82
N LEU A 76 -8.63 -0.50 -1.08
CA LEU A 76 -8.39 -1.95 -1.05
C LEU A 76 -9.30 -2.71 -0.06
N LEU A 77 -9.76 -2.06 1.03
CA LEU A 77 -10.83 -2.60 1.87
C LEU A 77 -12.14 -2.71 1.10
N ALA A 78 -12.48 -1.70 0.30
CA ALA A 78 -13.75 -1.63 -0.41
C ALA A 78 -13.86 -2.64 -1.56
N VAL A 79 -12.77 -2.88 -2.30
CA VAL A 79 -12.84 -3.62 -3.57
C VAL A 79 -12.39 -5.09 -3.43
N ARG A 80 -11.51 -5.44 -2.48
CA ARG A 80 -10.79 -6.73 -2.56
C ARG A 80 -10.52 -7.48 -1.24
N GLY A 81 -11.17 -7.12 -0.12
CA GLY A 81 -11.10 -7.94 1.10
C GLY A 81 -9.73 -7.96 1.77
N CYS A 82 -9.10 -6.80 1.92
CA CYS A 82 -7.95 -6.67 2.83
C CYS A 82 -8.34 -7.06 4.26
N ASN A 83 -7.45 -7.77 4.95
CA ASN A 83 -7.65 -8.08 6.35
C ASN A 83 -7.26 -6.86 7.18
N LEU A 84 -8.03 -6.55 8.22
CA LEU A 84 -7.69 -5.49 9.18
C LEU A 84 -6.28 -5.68 9.77
N ILE A 85 -5.84 -6.92 9.95
CA ILE A 85 -4.48 -7.26 10.40
C ILE A 85 -3.42 -6.64 9.48
N ASP A 86 -3.63 -6.65 8.16
CA ASP A 86 -2.68 -6.08 7.20
C ASP A 86 -2.56 -4.55 7.36
N VAL A 87 -3.67 -3.89 7.71
CA VAL A 87 -3.72 -2.45 7.99
C VAL A 87 -2.91 -2.12 9.24
N PHE A 88 -3.03 -2.94 10.30
CA PHE A 88 -2.25 -2.78 11.52
C PHE A 88 -0.75 -3.02 11.32
N MET A 89 -0.37 -3.88 10.36
CA MET A 89 1.04 -4.18 10.07
C MET A 89 1.75 -3.06 9.30
N CYS A 90 1.02 -2.23 8.55
CA CYS A 90 1.60 -1.10 7.82
C CYS A 90 1.48 0.18 8.67
N PRO A 91 2.58 0.79 9.14
CA PRO A 91 2.50 1.98 9.99
C PRO A 91 1.83 3.15 9.28
N SER A 92 2.01 3.27 7.96
CA SER A 92 1.34 4.31 7.18
C SER A 92 -0.16 4.09 7.06
N ALA A 93 -0.60 2.84 6.95
CA ALA A 93 -2.02 2.51 6.83
C ALA A 93 -2.73 2.68 8.18
N LEU A 94 -2.07 2.27 9.26
CA LEU A 94 -2.54 2.48 10.62
C LEU A 94 -2.71 3.97 10.92
N LYS A 95 -1.73 4.80 10.60
CA LYS A 95 -1.83 6.25 10.78
C LYS A 95 -3.02 6.86 10.02
N GLN A 96 -3.22 6.46 8.76
CA GLN A 96 -4.39 6.91 7.98
C GLN A 96 -5.72 6.47 8.61
N LEU A 97 -5.78 5.25 9.14
CA LEU A 97 -6.95 4.74 9.85
C LEU A 97 -7.21 5.54 11.14
N GLU A 98 -6.17 5.80 11.94
CA GLU A 98 -6.26 6.61 13.17
C GLU A 98 -6.74 8.04 12.89
N ASP A 99 -6.16 8.69 11.88
CA ASP A 99 -6.55 10.04 11.46
C ASP A 99 -8.00 10.08 11.00
N HIS A 100 -8.45 9.06 10.25
CA HIS A 100 -9.84 8.94 9.84
C HIS A 100 -10.78 8.74 11.03
N ILE A 101 -10.46 7.84 11.96
CA ILE A 101 -11.24 7.62 13.19
C ILE A 101 -11.28 8.91 14.04
N ARG A 102 -10.17 9.64 14.12
CA ARG A 102 -10.09 10.92 14.83
C ARG A 102 -10.93 12.01 14.17
N SER A 103 -10.93 12.09 12.84
CA SER A 103 -11.77 13.04 12.09
C SER A 103 -13.26 12.67 12.11
N SER A 104 -13.57 11.39 12.29
CA SER A 104 -14.95 10.86 12.35
C SER A 104 -15.56 10.95 13.74
N ARG A 105 -14.75 11.24 14.77
CA ARG A 105 -15.26 11.44 16.13
C ARG A 105 -16.05 12.73 16.19
N CYS A 106 -17.29 12.63 16.67
CA CYS A 106 -18.06 13.78 17.08
C CYS A 106 -17.28 14.55 18.16
N PRO A 107 -17.35 15.89 18.20
CA PRO A 107 -16.64 16.72 19.18
C PRO A 107 -17.03 16.45 20.65
N SER A 108 -17.96 15.53 20.91
CA SER A 108 -18.37 15.10 22.25
C SER A 108 -17.41 14.12 22.93
N ASP A 109 -16.50 13.48 22.20
CA ASP A 109 -15.63 12.43 22.75
C ASP A 109 -14.30 12.96 23.29
N THR A 110 -14.34 14.11 23.98
CA THR A 110 -13.18 14.57 24.76
C THR A 110 -13.23 13.84 26.09
N PHE A 111 -12.50 12.73 26.21
CA PHE A 111 -12.16 12.20 27.53
C PHE A 111 -11.22 13.21 28.20
N PRO A 112 -11.50 13.63 29.46
CA PRO A 112 -10.59 14.52 30.16
C PRO A 112 -9.23 13.83 30.29
N GLU A 113 -8.18 14.52 29.84
CA GLU A 113 -6.80 14.14 30.16
C GLU A 113 -6.64 14.26 31.68
N GLU A 114 -6.38 13.13 32.35
CA GLU A 114 -6.07 13.05 33.78
C GLU A 114 -4.65 13.55 34.09
#